data_AF-A0A2D4JQ08-F1
#
_entry.id   AF-A0A2D4JQ08-F1
#
_cell.length_a   1.000
_cell.length_b   1.000
_cell.length_c   1.000
_cell.angle_alpha   90.00
_cell.angle_beta   90.00
_cell.angle_gamma   90.00
#
_symmetry.space_group_name_H-M   'P 1'
#
loop_
_entity.id
_entity.type
_entity.pdbx_description
1 polymer ?
#
loop_
_entity_poly.entity_id
_entity_poly.type
_entity_poly.pdbx_seq_one_letter_code
_entity_poly.pdbx_strand_id
1 'polypeptide(L)'
;CFPGLNSEVRYHLAESANGHFSVDEVTGVILLEKPLKESPSVLELTVLAEDRGVPQSLSSFTTVTVSVVDLKEYLPVFLSTEYLIEVKENVAVGTEVLNLSTLTRSTVANMEIRYEITSGNYLGKFRLHSSTGILYINGTLDFEVAHEYYLTIEGIRKTSTSFSDVTMIMINVTDINDHVPEFGQDLYIADISEDATIGEIVFTVLANDKDGFMNNHITYSIVEGNPLGHFMIDPKAGEIYTAKHLDREEIASYSLKIQAMDNGETALSSDTIVLIHVSDVNDNPPRFFQLNYSAAVQENSPVGTSVLELIMSDSDAPENGPRYKFQ
;
A
#
# COMPACT_ATOMS: atom_id res chain seq x y z
N CYS A 1 75.05 -13.50 15.65
CA CYS A 1 75.36 -14.94 15.68
C CYS A 1 74.49 -15.62 14.64
N PHE A 2 75.08 -16.13 13.57
CA PHE A 2 74.33 -17.00 12.66
C PHE A 2 74.05 -18.32 13.40
N PRO A 3 72.82 -18.86 13.33
CA PRO A 3 72.56 -20.21 13.83
C PRO A 3 73.52 -21.18 13.13
N GLY A 4 74.26 -21.99 13.89
CA GLY A 4 75.16 -23.00 13.34
C GLY A 4 74.40 -24.15 12.68
N LEU A 5 75.06 -24.96 11.85
CA LEU A 5 74.44 -26.09 11.13
C LEU A 5 73.61 -27.02 12.03
N ASN A 6 74.00 -27.18 13.29
CA ASN A 6 73.29 -28.01 14.28
C ASN A 6 71.91 -27.48 14.70
N SER A 7 71.50 -26.29 14.25
CA SER A 7 70.18 -25.70 14.51
C SER A 7 69.31 -25.56 13.26
N GLU A 8 69.81 -26.03 12.12
CA GLU A 8 69.03 -26.10 10.88
C GLU A 8 68.17 -27.37 10.89
N VAL A 9 66.86 -27.19 10.89
CA VAL A 9 65.87 -28.27 10.94
C VAL A 9 65.35 -28.54 9.53
N ARG A 10 65.22 -29.82 9.18
CA ARG A 10 64.58 -30.29 7.95
C ARG A 10 63.30 -31.04 8.27
N TYR A 11 62.27 -30.77 7.49
CA TYR A 11 60.96 -31.38 7.63
C TYR A 11 60.72 -32.45 6.57
N HIS A 12 60.21 -33.59 6.99
CA HIS A 12 59.83 -34.69 6.11
C HIS A 12 58.46 -35.26 6.54
N LEU A 13 57.65 -35.69 5.58
CA LEU A 13 56.46 -36.48 5.89
C LEU A 13 56.87 -37.95 5.96
N ALA A 14 56.55 -38.61 7.08
CA ALA A 14 56.79 -40.04 7.23
C ALA A 14 55.90 -40.86 6.27
N GLU A 15 54.71 -40.35 5.97
CA GLU A 15 53.82 -40.87 4.94
C GLU A 15 53.08 -39.71 4.25
N SER A 16 53.14 -39.64 2.92
CA SER A 16 52.50 -38.58 2.12
C SER A 16 51.01 -38.80 1.86
N ALA A 17 50.35 -39.67 2.65
CA ALA A 17 48.98 -40.16 2.44
C ALA A 17 48.69 -40.43 0.94
N ASN A 18 49.39 -41.38 0.32
CA ASN A 18 49.31 -41.70 -1.12
C ASN A 18 49.70 -40.54 -2.09
N GLY A 19 50.52 -39.60 -1.62
CA GLY A 19 50.98 -38.45 -2.38
C GLY A 19 49.93 -37.36 -2.54
N HIS A 20 48.97 -37.28 -1.61
CA HIS A 20 48.06 -36.14 -1.51
C HIS A 20 48.73 -34.94 -0.85
N PHE A 21 49.75 -35.14 -0.02
CA PHE A 21 50.43 -34.07 0.69
C PHE A 21 51.94 -34.11 0.49
N SER A 22 52.56 -32.95 0.43
CA SER A 22 54.01 -32.74 0.50
C SER A 22 54.33 -31.77 1.65
N VAL A 23 55.59 -31.75 2.10
CA VAL A 23 56.07 -30.74 3.05
C VAL A 23 57.32 -30.09 2.49
N ASP A 24 57.39 -28.77 2.56
CA ASP A 24 58.58 -28.02 2.21
C ASP A 24 59.67 -28.25 3.27
N GLU A 25 60.81 -28.79 2.82
CA GLU A 25 61.89 -29.29 3.69
C GLU A 25 62.50 -28.20 4.59
N VAL A 26 62.40 -26.92 4.20
CA VAL A 26 63.06 -25.81 4.90
C VAL A 26 62.08 -24.99 5.73
N THR A 27 60.88 -24.74 5.21
CA THR A 27 59.85 -23.91 5.85
C THR A 27 58.87 -24.70 6.70
N GLY A 28 58.74 -26.01 6.46
CA GLY A 28 57.77 -26.88 7.14
C GLY A 28 56.33 -26.71 6.69
N VAL A 29 56.08 -25.97 5.60
CA VAL A 29 54.73 -25.78 5.04
C VAL A 29 54.24 -27.07 4.39
N ILE A 30 53.08 -27.58 4.81
CA ILE A 30 52.43 -28.74 4.20
C ILE A 30 51.54 -28.27 3.06
N LEU A 31 51.71 -28.85 1.87
CA LEU A 31 50.99 -28.51 0.65
C LEU A 31 50.09 -29.68 0.22
N LEU A 32 48.92 -29.36 -0.32
CA LEU A 32 48.03 -30.34 -0.94
C LEU A 32 48.37 -30.47 -2.43
N GLU A 33 48.86 -31.64 -2.83
CA GLU A 33 49.35 -31.92 -4.19
C GLU A 33 48.29 -32.54 -5.09
N LYS A 34 47.27 -33.19 -4.50
CA LYS A 34 46.19 -33.85 -5.26
C LYS A 34 44.84 -33.64 -4.59
N PRO A 35 43.74 -33.50 -5.36
CA PRO A 35 42.39 -33.37 -4.82
C PRO A 35 42.05 -34.53 -3.87
N LEU A 36 41.52 -34.21 -2.69
CA LEU A 36 41.01 -35.21 -1.75
C LEU A 36 39.61 -35.65 -2.20
N LYS A 37 39.33 -36.95 -2.15
CA LYS A 37 37.97 -37.49 -2.35
C LYS A 37 37.25 -37.52 -0.99
N GLU A 38 35.92 -37.55 -0.99
CA GLU A 38 35.01 -37.48 0.18
C GLU A 38 35.22 -38.55 1.29
N SER A 39 36.29 -39.34 1.23
CA SER A 39 36.67 -40.34 2.24
C SER A 39 38.19 -40.58 2.19
N PRO A 40 38.93 -40.52 3.32
CA PRO A 40 38.49 -40.49 4.72
C PRO A 40 38.26 -39.08 5.30
N SER A 41 37.35 -38.97 6.26
CA SER A 41 36.92 -37.71 6.92
C SER A 41 37.99 -37.08 7.83
N VAL A 42 38.98 -37.87 8.26
CA VAL A 42 40.16 -37.40 9.00
C VAL A 42 41.39 -38.15 8.48
N LEU A 43 42.43 -37.40 8.11
CA LEU A 43 43.72 -37.90 7.66
C LEU A 43 44.76 -37.50 8.69
N GLU A 44 45.53 -38.47 9.19
CA GLU A 44 46.64 -38.20 10.11
C GLU A 44 47.95 -38.20 9.33
N LEU A 45 48.62 -37.05 9.29
CA LEU A 45 49.92 -36.88 8.67
C LEU A 45 50.98 -36.90 9.76
N THR A 46 51.92 -37.84 9.68
CA THR A 46 53.05 -37.88 10.61
C THR A 46 54.21 -37.08 10.02
N VAL A 47 54.58 -35.98 10.67
CA VAL A 47 55.68 -35.08 10.27
C VAL A 47 56.91 -35.38 11.13
N LEU A 48 58.04 -35.59 10.46
CA LEU A 48 59.37 -35.74 11.04
C LEU A 48 60.12 -34.40 10.92
N ALA A 49 60.67 -33.92 12.03
CA ALA A 49 61.61 -32.82 12.06
C ALA A 49 62.98 -33.34 12.52
N GLU A 50 64.02 -33.12 11.73
CA GLU A 50 65.38 -33.60 11.97
C GLU A 50 66.39 -32.46 11.87
N ASP A 51 67.29 -32.34 12.85
CA ASP A 51 68.39 -31.37 12.80
C ASP A 51 69.58 -31.89 11.96
N ARG A 52 70.52 -31.00 11.59
CA ARG A 52 71.76 -31.39 10.91
C ARG A 52 72.95 -31.59 11.87
N GLY A 53 72.69 -32.12 13.07
CA GLY A 53 73.73 -32.42 14.05
C GLY A 53 74.77 -33.43 13.54
N VAL A 54 76.05 -33.20 13.86
CA VAL A 54 77.16 -34.15 13.61
C VAL A 54 77.82 -34.50 14.95
N PRO A 55 78.09 -35.78 15.29
CA PRO A 55 78.09 -36.97 14.44
C PRO A 55 76.73 -37.67 14.26
N GLN A 56 75.71 -37.27 15.01
CA GLN A 56 74.35 -37.82 14.92
C GLN A 56 73.34 -36.68 14.90
N SER A 57 72.36 -36.78 14.00
CA SER A 57 71.17 -35.93 13.97
C SER A 57 70.15 -36.42 15.00
N LEU A 58 69.41 -35.48 15.59
CA LEU A 58 68.27 -35.78 16.45
C LEU A 58 66.97 -35.49 15.69
N SER A 59 65.97 -36.33 15.92
CA SER A 59 64.68 -36.21 15.24
C SER A 59 63.49 -36.36 16.18
N SER A 60 62.38 -35.73 15.80
CA SER A 60 61.11 -35.80 16.53
C SER A 60 59.94 -35.96 15.57
N PHE A 61 58.90 -36.66 16.02
CA PHE A 61 57.69 -36.90 15.26
C PHE A 61 56.52 -36.13 15.87
N THR A 62 55.63 -35.63 15.02
CA THR A 62 54.34 -35.09 15.42
C THR A 62 53.26 -35.54 14.45
N THR A 63 52.02 -35.60 14.93
CA THR A 63 50.86 -35.96 14.10
C THR A 63 50.03 -34.72 13.82
N VAL A 64 49.79 -34.44 12.54
CA VAL A 64 48.92 -33.37 12.05
C VAL A 64 47.62 -34.02 11.57
N THR A 65 46.51 -33.67 12.21
CA THR A 65 45.17 -34.16 11.84
C THR A 65 44.53 -33.22 10.82
N VAL A 66 44.25 -33.71 9.62
CA VAL A 66 43.58 -32.99 8.53
C VAL A 66 42.15 -33.52 8.39
N SER A 67 41.15 -32.71 8.71
CA SER A 67 39.74 -33.05 8.52
C SER A 67 39.26 -32.66 7.12
N VAL A 68 38.71 -33.62 6.36
CA VAL A 68 38.13 -33.38 5.03
C VAL A 68 36.64 -33.16 5.19
N VAL A 69 36.15 -32.00 4.72
CA VAL A 69 34.74 -31.60 4.83
C VAL A 69 34.05 -31.66 3.46
N ASP A 70 32.79 -32.13 3.42
CA ASP A 70 32.00 -32.15 2.18
C ASP A 70 31.45 -30.75 1.89
N LEU A 71 31.81 -30.18 0.73
CA LEU A 71 31.35 -28.86 0.29
C LEU A 71 29.83 -28.79 0.11
N LYS A 72 29.13 -29.92 -0.09
CA LYS A 72 27.66 -29.98 -0.17
C LYS A 72 26.99 -29.62 1.16
N GLU A 73 27.65 -29.89 2.29
CA GLU A 73 27.13 -29.56 3.63
C GLU A 73 27.09 -28.03 3.86
N TYR A 74 27.92 -27.27 3.13
CA TYR A 74 28.03 -25.81 3.24
C TYR A 74 27.28 -25.04 2.15
N LEU A 75 26.57 -25.73 1.26
CA LEU A 75 25.74 -25.04 0.25
C LEU A 75 24.54 -24.37 0.92
N PRO A 76 24.17 -23.13 0.52
CA PRO A 76 22.97 -22.47 1.02
C PRO A 76 21.74 -23.35 0.77
N VAL A 77 20.78 -23.29 1.69
CA VAL A 77 19.53 -24.06 1.62
C VAL A 77 18.65 -23.49 0.51
N PHE A 78 18.56 -22.16 0.43
CA PHE A 78 17.72 -21.47 -0.54
C PHE A 78 18.48 -21.23 -1.86
N LEU A 79 17.72 -21.09 -2.95
CA LEU A 79 18.28 -20.77 -4.27
C LEU A 79 18.62 -19.28 -4.40
N SER A 80 17.94 -18.42 -3.62
CA SER A 80 18.10 -16.97 -3.58
C SER A 80 18.04 -16.47 -2.13
N THR A 81 18.66 -15.32 -1.88
CA THR A 81 18.61 -14.62 -0.59
C THR A 81 17.31 -13.84 -0.40
N GLU A 82 16.58 -13.57 -1.49
CA GLU A 82 15.31 -12.88 -1.46
C GLU A 82 14.32 -13.42 -2.51
N TYR A 83 13.03 -13.32 -2.18
CA TYR A 83 11.91 -13.64 -3.05
C TYR A 83 10.82 -12.58 -2.91
N LEU A 84 10.23 -12.16 -4.03
CA LEU A 84 9.11 -11.24 -4.09
C LEU A 84 7.86 -12.00 -4.53
N ILE A 85 6.76 -11.83 -3.79
CA ILE A 85 5.44 -12.30 -4.17
C ILE A 85 4.39 -11.19 -4.00
N GLU A 86 3.32 -11.27 -4.77
CA GLU A 86 2.18 -10.36 -4.70
C GLU A 86 0.93 -11.13 -4.24
N VAL A 87 0.18 -10.54 -3.33
CA VAL A 87 -1.04 -11.13 -2.77
C VAL A 87 -2.10 -10.05 -2.64
N LYS A 88 -3.30 -10.29 -3.17
CA LYS A 88 -4.44 -9.38 -2.98
C LYS A 88 -4.88 -9.35 -1.52
N GLU A 89 -5.28 -8.20 -1.01
CA GLU A 89 -5.68 -8.10 0.40
C GLU A 89 -6.91 -8.94 0.76
N ASN A 90 -7.84 -9.10 -0.19
CA ASN A 90 -9.06 -9.90 -0.02
C ASN A 90 -8.82 -11.41 -0.10
N VAL A 91 -7.56 -11.86 -0.12
CA VAL A 91 -7.20 -13.28 -0.10
C VAL A 91 -7.81 -13.97 1.12
N ALA A 92 -8.41 -15.14 0.90
CA ALA A 92 -9.02 -15.90 1.99
C ALA A 92 -7.96 -16.45 2.96
N VAL A 93 -8.28 -16.45 4.26
CA VAL A 93 -7.47 -17.12 5.28
C VAL A 93 -7.37 -18.61 4.97
N GLY A 94 -6.17 -19.16 5.09
CA GLY A 94 -5.84 -20.54 4.74
C GLY A 94 -5.39 -20.73 3.29
N THR A 95 -5.34 -19.69 2.47
CA THR A 95 -4.81 -19.75 1.11
C THR A 95 -3.30 -19.99 1.12
N GLU A 96 -2.83 -20.88 0.25
CA GLU A 96 -1.41 -21.13 -0.02
C GLU A 96 -0.85 -20.02 -0.90
N VAL A 97 0.17 -19.29 -0.42
CA VAL A 97 0.74 -18.15 -1.17
C VAL A 97 2.15 -18.43 -1.70
N LEU A 98 2.88 -19.34 -1.07
CA LEU A 98 4.20 -19.74 -1.56
C LEU A 98 4.57 -21.14 -1.06
N ASN A 99 5.21 -21.92 -1.92
CA ASN A 99 5.83 -23.18 -1.53
C ASN A 99 7.36 -23.03 -1.53
N LEU A 100 7.97 -22.89 -0.35
CA LEU A 100 9.42 -22.77 -0.19
C LEU A 100 10.18 -24.03 -0.57
N SER A 101 9.57 -25.22 -0.54
CA SER A 101 10.29 -26.45 -0.88
C SER A 101 10.81 -26.43 -2.31
N THR A 102 10.09 -25.80 -3.23
CA THR A 102 10.50 -25.64 -4.65
C THR A 102 11.63 -24.61 -4.82
N LEU A 103 11.82 -23.74 -3.82
CA LEU A 103 12.84 -22.69 -3.78
C LEU A 103 14.12 -23.12 -3.05
N THR A 104 14.17 -24.37 -2.58
CA THR A 104 15.35 -24.95 -1.94
C THR A 104 16.15 -25.84 -2.89
N ARG A 105 17.45 -25.96 -2.63
CA ARG A 105 18.29 -26.90 -3.37
C ARG A 105 17.88 -28.33 -3.05
N SER A 106 17.28 -29.01 -4.02
CA SER A 106 17.02 -30.45 -3.96
C SER A 106 18.35 -31.19 -3.81
N THR A 107 18.61 -31.75 -2.64
CA THR A 107 19.75 -32.66 -2.46
C THR A 107 19.28 -34.08 -2.75
N VAL A 108 20.15 -34.86 -3.38
CA VAL A 108 19.90 -36.24 -3.84
C VAL A 108 19.67 -37.23 -2.68
N ALA A 109 19.68 -36.76 -1.43
CA ALA A 109 19.36 -37.51 -0.23
C ALA A 109 18.11 -36.91 0.41
N ASN A 110 17.26 -37.75 1.00
CA ASN A 110 16.07 -37.38 1.79
C ASN A 110 16.40 -36.52 3.04
N MET A 111 17.11 -35.41 2.89
CA MET A 111 17.43 -34.47 3.95
C MET A 111 16.20 -33.61 4.19
N GLU A 112 15.54 -33.85 5.32
CA GLU A 112 14.39 -33.09 5.75
C GLU A 112 14.85 -31.68 6.16
N ILE A 113 14.30 -30.67 5.48
CA ILE A 113 14.51 -29.25 5.81
C ILE A 113 13.38 -28.84 6.74
N ARG A 114 13.73 -28.24 7.88
CA ARG A 114 12.78 -27.57 8.76
C ARG A 114 12.78 -26.08 8.45
N TYR A 115 11.60 -25.53 8.20
CA TYR A 115 11.41 -24.11 7.93
C TYR A 115 10.82 -23.40 9.16
N GLU A 116 11.30 -22.20 9.44
CA GLU A 116 10.83 -21.37 10.55
C GLU A 116 10.81 -19.89 10.16
N ILE A 117 9.74 -19.18 10.52
CA ILE A 117 9.70 -17.72 10.40
C ILE A 117 10.39 -17.15 11.65
N THR A 118 11.51 -16.47 11.47
CA THR A 118 12.29 -15.90 12.58
C THR A 118 11.99 -14.44 12.84
N SER A 119 11.49 -13.70 11.84
CA SER A 119 11.15 -12.28 11.95
C SER A 119 10.13 -11.84 10.89
N GLY A 120 9.55 -10.64 11.07
CA GLY A 120 8.68 -9.99 10.08
C GLY A 120 7.19 -10.29 10.20
N ASN A 121 6.81 -11.33 10.93
CA ASN A 121 5.41 -11.74 11.09
C ASN A 121 4.76 -11.18 12.36
N TYR A 122 5.02 -9.91 12.71
CA TYR A 122 4.58 -9.31 13.98
C TYR A 122 3.06 -9.27 14.15
N LEU A 123 2.32 -9.14 13.05
CA LEU A 123 0.86 -9.13 13.02
C LEU A 123 0.25 -10.53 12.92
N GLY A 124 1.05 -11.60 12.86
CA GLY A 124 0.59 -12.99 12.80
C GLY A 124 -0.23 -13.34 11.55
N LYS A 125 -0.05 -12.59 10.46
CA LYS A 125 -0.83 -12.73 9.22
C LYS A 125 -0.40 -13.92 8.37
N PHE A 126 0.77 -14.48 8.62
CA PHE A 126 1.30 -15.62 7.87
C PHE A 126 1.57 -16.82 8.77
N ARG A 127 1.40 -18.02 8.22
CA ARG A 127 1.73 -19.28 8.87
C ARG A 127 2.56 -20.12 7.93
N LEU A 128 3.74 -20.54 8.40
CA LEU A 128 4.62 -21.44 7.66
C LEU A 128 4.52 -22.86 8.19
N HIS A 129 4.27 -23.81 7.31
CA HIS A 129 4.28 -25.22 7.69
C HIS A 129 5.72 -25.76 7.71
N SER A 130 6.18 -26.16 8.90
CA SER A 130 7.60 -26.38 9.18
C SER A 130 8.27 -27.50 8.39
N SER A 131 7.53 -28.52 7.93
CA SER A 131 8.09 -29.66 7.18
C SER A 131 7.80 -29.64 5.69
N THR A 132 6.76 -28.93 5.25
CA THR A 132 6.40 -28.86 3.81
C THR A 132 6.91 -27.59 3.16
N GLY A 133 7.24 -26.56 3.95
CA GLY A 133 7.65 -25.26 3.43
C GLY A 133 6.51 -24.45 2.82
N ILE A 134 5.25 -24.85 3.02
CA ILE A 134 4.11 -24.09 2.47
C ILE A 134 3.79 -22.92 3.41
N LEU A 135 3.79 -21.72 2.84
CA LEU A 135 3.39 -20.48 3.48
C LEU A 135 1.90 -20.21 3.20
N TYR A 136 1.13 -20.03 4.27
CA TYR A 136 -0.30 -19.80 4.26
C TYR A 136 -0.64 -18.41 4.79
N ILE A 137 -1.75 -17.85 4.30
CA ILE A 137 -2.45 -16.75 4.96
C ILE A 137 -3.08 -17.26 6.26
N ASN A 138 -2.84 -16.57 7.36
CA ASN A 138 -3.32 -16.91 8.69
C ASN A 138 -4.27 -15.87 9.28
N GLY A 139 -4.26 -14.64 8.76
CA GLY A 139 -5.21 -13.58 9.11
C GLY A 139 -5.55 -12.74 7.90
N THR A 140 -6.63 -11.96 7.98
CA THR A 140 -7.04 -11.05 6.90
C THR A 140 -5.94 -10.02 6.63
N LEU A 141 -5.63 -9.79 5.36
CA LEU A 141 -4.79 -8.68 4.96
C LEU A 141 -5.67 -7.44 4.76
N ASP A 142 -5.03 -6.28 4.84
CA ASP A 142 -5.65 -4.96 4.81
C ASP A 142 -4.55 -4.02 4.29
N PHE A 143 -4.73 -3.52 3.08
CA PHE A 143 -3.75 -2.72 2.35
C PHE A 143 -3.56 -1.35 3.02
N GLU A 144 -4.64 -0.75 3.50
CA GLU A 144 -4.69 0.54 4.19
C GLU A 144 -3.89 0.50 5.51
N VAL A 145 -3.79 -0.68 6.14
CA VAL A 145 -2.97 -0.90 7.32
C VAL A 145 -1.52 -1.24 6.96
N ALA A 146 -1.29 -2.17 6.04
CA ALA A 146 0.06 -2.65 5.71
C ALA A 146 0.19 -3.16 4.27
N HIS A 147 0.92 -2.37 3.48
CA HIS A 147 1.20 -2.59 2.06
C HIS A 147 2.21 -3.71 1.79
N GLU A 148 3.09 -4.00 2.76
CA GLU A 148 4.23 -4.90 2.55
C GLU A 148 4.64 -5.63 3.83
N TYR A 149 5.10 -6.87 3.66
CA TYR A 149 5.66 -7.69 4.74
C TYR A 149 7.01 -8.26 4.33
N TYR A 150 7.96 -8.19 5.26
CA TYR A 150 9.33 -8.68 5.09
C TYR A 150 9.58 -9.85 6.04
N LEU A 151 9.26 -11.07 5.60
CA LEU A 151 9.43 -12.27 6.41
C LEU A 151 10.86 -12.79 6.29
N THR A 152 11.53 -12.98 7.42
CA THR A 152 12.80 -13.69 7.48
C THR A 152 12.53 -15.16 7.76
N ILE A 153 12.98 -16.04 6.86
CA ILE A 153 12.80 -17.48 6.99
C ILE A 153 14.14 -18.16 7.15
N GLU A 154 14.24 -18.98 8.19
CA GLU A 154 15.36 -19.88 8.41
C GLU A 154 15.02 -21.28 7.89
N GLY A 155 15.90 -21.83 7.06
CA GLY A 155 15.87 -23.20 6.59
C GLY A 155 16.97 -24.00 7.29
N ILE A 156 16.60 -24.99 8.09
CA ILE A 156 17.53 -25.81 8.88
C ILE A 156 17.58 -27.20 8.26
N ARG A 157 18.77 -27.63 7.81
CA ARG A 157 18.98 -29.03 7.40
C ARG A 157 19.15 -29.90 8.64
N LYS A 158 18.37 -30.98 8.76
CA LYS A 158 18.58 -31.99 9.80
C LYS A 158 19.81 -32.85 9.47
N THR A 159 21.01 -32.32 9.72
CA THR A 159 22.31 -33.02 9.62
C THR A 159 22.99 -33.11 10.99
N SER A 160 24.10 -33.86 11.07
CA SER A 160 24.90 -34.06 12.31
C SER A 160 25.49 -32.75 12.87
N THR A 161 25.67 -31.75 12.02
CA THR A 161 25.99 -30.36 12.33
C THR A 161 24.82 -29.53 11.82
N SER A 162 24.07 -28.85 12.68
CA SER A 162 22.89 -28.08 12.27
C SER A 162 23.32 -26.85 11.48
N PHE A 163 23.40 -26.98 10.16
CA PHE A 163 23.59 -25.84 9.27
C PHE A 163 22.24 -25.20 8.96
N SER A 164 22.14 -23.91 9.22
CA SER A 164 20.99 -23.09 8.84
C SER A 164 21.39 -22.04 7.81
N ASP A 165 20.41 -21.68 6.99
CA ASP A 165 20.49 -20.63 6.00
C ASP A 165 19.23 -19.77 6.11
N VAL A 166 19.33 -18.51 5.68
CA VAL A 166 18.27 -17.53 5.86
C VAL A 166 17.95 -16.88 4.52
N THR A 167 16.66 -16.74 4.24
CA THR A 167 16.15 -16.01 3.08
C THR A 167 15.08 -15.01 3.50
N MET A 168 14.88 -13.97 2.71
CA MET A 168 13.84 -12.97 2.92
C MET A 168 12.70 -13.15 1.91
N ILE A 169 11.46 -13.19 2.38
CA ILE A 169 10.28 -13.08 1.52
C ILE A 169 9.70 -11.69 1.69
N MET A 170 9.68 -10.95 0.59
CA MET A 170 8.94 -9.71 0.43
C MET A 170 7.56 -10.04 -0.13
N ILE A 171 6.53 -9.71 0.63
CA ILE A 171 5.14 -9.92 0.27
C ILE A 171 4.53 -8.56 0.05
N ASN A 172 4.25 -8.23 -1.21
CA ASN A 172 3.53 -7.03 -1.57
C ASN A 172 2.04 -7.33 -1.51
N VAL A 173 1.32 -6.60 -0.67
CA VAL A 173 -0.14 -6.63 -0.64
C VAL A 173 -0.64 -5.74 -1.76
N THR A 174 -1.51 -6.26 -2.61
CA THR A 174 -2.16 -5.47 -3.66
C THR A 174 -3.56 -5.07 -3.22
N ASP A 175 -3.80 -3.77 -3.36
CA ASP A 175 -5.04 -3.04 -3.10
C ASP A 175 -6.22 -3.60 -3.92
N ILE A 176 -7.37 -3.69 -3.28
CA ILE A 176 -8.67 -3.95 -3.85
C ILE A 176 -9.61 -2.85 -3.37
N ASN A 177 -10.36 -2.26 -4.32
CA ASN A 177 -11.33 -1.22 -4.03
C ASN A 177 -12.46 -1.70 -3.10
N ASP A 178 -12.29 -1.52 -1.79
CA ASP A 178 -13.20 -1.99 -0.75
C ASP A 178 -13.67 -0.87 0.19
N HIS A 179 -13.12 0.33 0.05
CA HIS A 179 -13.67 1.56 0.60
C HIS A 179 -14.54 2.30 -0.41
N VAL A 180 -15.56 2.99 0.12
CA VAL A 180 -16.40 3.87 -0.68
C VAL A 180 -15.93 5.32 -0.48
N PRO A 181 -16.10 6.22 -1.46
CA PRO A 181 -15.85 7.63 -1.24
C PRO A 181 -16.69 8.15 -0.06
N GLU A 182 -16.11 8.90 0.87
CA GLU A 182 -16.79 9.43 2.05
C GLU A 182 -16.87 10.97 1.99
N PHE A 183 -18.10 11.52 1.93
CA PHE A 183 -18.33 12.95 2.13
C PHE A 183 -18.15 13.34 3.59
N GLY A 184 -17.77 14.59 3.85
CA GLY A 184 -17.64 15.11 5.22
C GLY A 184 -18.97 15.30 5.96
N GLN A 185 -20.09 15.41 5.23
CA GLN A 185 -21.44 15.61 5.75
C GLN A 185 -22.49 14.96 4.85
N ASP A 186 -23.61 14.52 5.44
CA ASP A 186 -24.77 13.98 4.70
C ASP A 186 -25.63 15.08 4.05
N LEU A 187 -25.52 16.31 4.57
CA LEU A 187 -26.27 17.48 4.11
C LEU A 187 -25.39 18.73 4.15
N TYR A 188 -25.31 19.42 3.01
CA TYR A 188 -24.74 20.74 2.86
C TYR A 188 -25.83 21.75 2.53
N ILE A 189 -25.67 23.00 2.97
CA ILE A 189 -26.60 24.11 2.70
C ILE A 189 -25.80 25.23 2.06
N ALA A 190 -26.31 25.76 0.96
CA ALA A 190 -25.73 26.89 0.25
C ALA A 190 -26.81 27.88 -0.18
N ASP A 191 -26.42 29.13 -0.35
CA ASP A 191 -27.28 30.21 -0.83
C ASP A 191 -26.67 30.77 -2.12
N ILE A 192 -27.51 31.07 -3.11
CA ILE A 192 -27.11 31.72 -4.36
C ILE A 192 -28.16 32.74 -4.77
N SER A 193 -27.73 33.87 -5.33
CA SER A 193 -28.66 34.89 -5.83
C SER A 193 -29.28 34.48 -7.16
N GLU A 194 -30.53 34.86 -7.42
CA GLU A 194 -31.15 34.58 -8.72
C GLU A 194 -30.51 35.35 -9.88
N ASP A 195 -29.93 36.52 -9.59
CA ASP A 195 -29.16 37.31 -10.55
C ASP A 195 -27.72 36.80 -10.78
N ALA A 196 -27.37 35.65 -10.17
CA ALA A 196 -26.08 35.00 -10.37
C ALA A 196 -25.79 34.76 -11.86
N THR A 197 -24.54 34.99 -12.24
CA THR A 197 -24.12 34.80 -13.64
C THR A 197 -23.95 33.33 -13.96
N ILE A 198 -24.11 32.95 -15.23
CA ILE A 198 -23.83 31.57 -15.66
C ILE A 198 -22.34 31.28 -15.46
N GLY A 199 -22.03 30.18 -14.77
CA GLY A 199 -20.68 29.74 -14.40
C GLY A 199 -20.26 30.17 -13.00
N GLU A 200 -21.15 30.78 -12.23
CA GLU A 200 -20.88 31.17 -10.84
C GLU A 200 -20.90 29.94 -9.92
N ILE A 201 -19.85 29.82 -9.10
CA ILE A 201 -19.68 28.69 -8.17
C ILE A 201 -20.60 28.90 -6.97
N VAL A 202 -21.46 27.92 -6.71
CA VAL A 202 -22.41 27.90 -5.60
C VAL A 202 -21.78 27.25 -4.37
N PHE A 203 -21.19 26.07 -4.56
CA PHE A 203 -20.61 25.28 -3.48
C PHE A 203 -19.62 24.26 -4.02
N THR A 204 -18.61 23.89 -3.23
CA THR A 204 -17.65 22.83 -3.60
C THR A 204 -17.81 21.68 -2.62
N VAL A 205 -18.23 20.51 -3.12
CA VAL A 205 -18.28 19.29 -2.32
C VAL A 205 -16.91 18.59 -2.33
N LEU A 206 -16.63 17.87 -1.25
CA LEU A 206 -15.43 17.05 -1.14
C LEU A 206 -15.77 15.71 -0.51
N ALA A 207 -15.43 14.64 -1.21
CA ALA A 207 -15.36 13.28 -0.71
C ALA A 207 -13.90 12.81 -0.69
N ASN A 208 -13.58 11.91 0.23
CA ASN A 208 -12.27 11.26 0.33
C ASN A 208 -12.45 9.74 0.29
N ASP A 209 -11.56 9.06 -0.41
CA ASP A 209 -11.52 7.60 -0.46
C ASP A 209 -10.22 7.11 0.21
N LYS A 210 -10.31 5.99 0.94
CA LYS A 210 -9.21 5.42 1.72
C LYS A 210 -8.38 4.43 0.92
N ASP A 211 -8.91 3.91 -0.17
CA ASP A 211 -8.21 2.97 -1.03
C ASP A 211 -6.91 3.58 -1.59
N GLY A 212 -6.05 2.74 -2.14
CA GLY A 212 -4.80 3.16 -2.76
C GLY A 212 -4.99 4.06 -3.98
N PHE A 213 -3.90 4.69 -4.41
CA PHE A 213 -3.89 5.74 -5.44
C PHE A 213 -4.57 5.36 -6.78
N MET A 214 -4.61 4.07 -7.12
CA MET A 214 -5.22 3.61 -8.36
C MET A 214 -6.75 3.46 -8.26
N ASN A 215 -7.28 3.33 -7.05
CA ASN A 215 -8.68 3.07 -6.74
C ASN A 215 -9.38 4.31 -6.15
N ASN A 216 -8.64 5.27 -5.56
CA ASN A 216 -9.21 6.44 -4.90
C ASN A 216 -9.54 7.66 -5.79
N HIS A 217 -9.58 7.52 -7.12
CA HIS A 217 -9.89 8.66 -7.99
C HIS A 217 -11.40 8.89 -8.06
N ILE A 218 -11.86 9.95 -7.39
CA ILE A 218 -13.27 10.28 -7.27
C ILE A 218 -13.77 11.11 -8.46
N THR A 219 -14.92 10.70 -9.00
CA THR A 219 -15.71 11.45 -9.98
C THR A 219 -17.03 11.89 -9.36
N TYR A 220 -17.34 13.19 -9.44
CA TYR A 220 -18.58 13.76 -8.93
C TYR A 220 -19.66 13.89 -10.00
N SER A 221 -20.93 13.72 -9.62
CA SER A 221 -22.08 13.94 -10.50
C SER A 221 -23.33 14.38 -9.75
N ILE A 222 -24.22 15.13 -10.43
CA ILE A 222 -25.56 15.44 -9.92
C ILE A 222 -26.49 14.35 -10.46
N VAL A 223 -27.03 13.50 -9.58
CA VAL A 223 -27.87 12.36 -9.96
C VAL A 223 -29.37 12.69 -9.87
N GLU A 224 -29.77 13.58 -8.97
CA GLU A 224 -31.17 14.01 -8.79
C GLU A 224 -31.27 15.48 -8.33
N GLY A 225 -32.48 16.03 -8.33
CA GLY A 225 -32.76 17.38 -7.80
C GLY A 225 -32.55 18.55 -8.76
N ASN A 226 -32.17 18.28 -10.01
CA ASN A 226 -31.86 19.29 -11.01
C ASN A 226 -32.70 19.15 -12.31
N PRO A 227 -34.04 19.22 -12.23
CA PRO A 227 -34.94 18.87 -13.34
C PRO A 227 -34.78 19.77 -14.58
N LEU A 228 -34.41 21.04 -14.38
CA LEU A 228 -34.25 22.03 -15.46
C LEU A 228 -32.79 22.19 -15.91
N GLY A 229 -31.84 21.48 -15.29
CA GLY A 229 -30.42 21.60 -15.59
C GLY A 229 -29.88 23.00 -15.29
N HIS A 230 -30.29 23.59 -14.17
CA HIS A 230 -29.84 24.91 -13.71
C HIS A 230 -28.46 24.86 -13.09
N PHE A 231 -28.04 23.69 -12.60
CA PHE A 231 -26.70 23.47 -12.05
C PHE A 231 -25.93 22.43 -12.84
N MET A 232 -24.60 22.54 -12.81
CA MET A 232 -23.66 21.50 -13.22
C MET A 232 -22.61 21.33 -12.12
N ILE A 233 -21.90 20.21 -12.14
CA ILE A 233 -20.80 19.94 -11.22
C ILE A 233 -19.54 19.61 -12.00
N ASP A 234 -18.41 20.17 -11.60
CA ASP A 234 -17.12 19.74 -12.13
C ASP A 234 -16.81 18.33 -11.60
N PRO A 235 -16.61 17.34 -12.50
CA PRO A 235 -16.46 15.94 -12.10
C PRO A 235 -15.20 15.66 -11.29
N LYS A 236 -14.19 16.55 -11.28
CA LYS A 236 -12.93 16.36 -10.56
C LYS A 236 -12.80 17.27 -9.35
N ALA A 237 -13.20 18.53 -9.50
CA ALA A 237 -13.08 19.54 -8.45
C ALA A 237 -14.26 19.51 -7.47
N GLY A 238 -15.40 18.91 -7.85
CA GLY A 238 -16.61 18.90 -7.02
C GLY A 238 -17.29 20.27 -6.93
N GLU A 239 -16.93 21.20 -7.81
CA GLU A 239 -17.48 22.55 -7.86
C GLU A 239 -18.87 22.54 -8.52
N ILE A 240 -19.91 22.85 -7.77
CA ILE A 240 -21.27 23.04 -8.27
C ILE A 240 -21.40 24.50 -8.73
N TYR A 241 -21.81 24.70 -9.97
CA TYR A 241 -21.94 26.02 -10.57
C TYR A 241 -23.24 26.16 -11.38
N THR A 242 -23.67 27.40 -11.58
CA THR A 242 -24.86 27.75 -12.36
C THR A 242 -24.62 27.47 -13.86
N ALA A 243 -25.48 26.68 -14.48
CA ALA A 243 -25.45 26.36 -15.90
C ALA A 243 -26.45 27.17 -16.73
N LYS A 244 -27.47 27.76 -16.05
CA LYS A 244 -28.48 28.64 -16.62
C LYS A 244 -28.81 29.75 -15.61
N HIS A 245 -29.51 30.77 -16.08
CA HIS A 245 -30.08 31.78 -15.20
C HIS A 245 -31.09 31.14 -14.25
N LEU A 246 -31.08 31.62 -13.01
CA LEU A 246 -32.02 31.21 -11.98
C LEU A 246 -33.18 32.20 -11.98
N ASP A 247 -34.34 31.70 -11.57
CA ASP A 247 -35.56 32.47 -11.37
C ASP A 247 -36.16 31.92 -10.08
N ARG A 248 -36.14 32.74 -9.03
CA ARG A 248 -36.61 32.31 -7.71
C ARG A 248 -38.12 32.12 -7.70
N GLU A 249 -38.86 32.93 -8.46
CA GLU A 249 -40.31 32.84 -8.60
C GLU A 249 -40.72 31.55 -9.32
N GLU A 250 -39.85 30.97 -10.17
CA GLU A 250 -40.02 29.62 -10.70
C GLU A 250 -39.64 28.53 -9.68
N ILE A 251 -38.43 28.60 -9.12
CA ILE A 251 -37.91 27.62 -8.14
C ILE A 251 -37.04 28.30 -7.08
N ALA A 252 -37.59 28.45 -5.88
CA ALA A 252 -36.90 29.09 -4.75
C ALA A 252 -35.84 28.22 -4.06
N SER A 253 -35.85 26.90 -4.26
CA SER A 253 -34.88 26.00 -3.62
C SER A 253 -34.69 24.68 -4.36
N TYR A 254 -33.47 24.15 -4.31
CA TYR A 254 -33.09 22.88 -4.92
C TYR A 254 -32.53 21.93 -3.88
N SER A 255 -32.91 20.66 -3.94
CA SER A 255 -32.30 19.59 -3.14
C SER A 255 -31.50 18.70 -4.09
N LEU A 256 -30.25 19.07 -4.36
CA LEU A 256 -29.39 18.33 -5.28
C LEU A 256 -28.85 17.08 -4.59
N LYS A 257 -29.05 15.92 -5.22
CA LYS A 257 -28.39 14.69 -4.78
C LYS A 257 -27.08 14.55 -5.55
N ILE A 258 -25.97 14.65 -4.84
CA ILE A 258 -24.62 14.58 -5.40
C ILE A 258 -24.03 13.21 -5.11
N GLN A 259 -23.52 12.56 -6.14
CA GLN A 259 -22.84 11.28 -6.02
C GLN A 259 -21.33 11.47 -6.21
N ALA A 260 -20.55 10.86 -5.32
CA ALA A 260 -19.12 10.62 -5.51
C ALA A 260 -18.93 9.14 -5.84
N MET A 261 -18.23 8.84 -6.93
CA MET A 261 -17.93 7.49 -7.38
C MET A 261 -16.43 7.34 -7.57
N ASP A 262 -15.85 6.28 -7.03
CA ASP A 262 -14.44 5.95 -7.23
C ASP A 262 -14.19 5.38 -8.63
N ASN A 263 -12.94 5.02 -8.92
CA ASN A 263 -12.53 4.45 -10.21
C ASN A 263 -12.06 2.99 -10.10
N GLY A 264 -12.46 2.27 -9.05
CA GLY A 264 -12.12 0.87 -8.86
C GLY A 264 -12.63 -0.05 -9.98
N GLU A 265 -12.04 -1.25 -10.10
CA GLU A 265 -12.50 -2.28 -11.05
C GLU A 265 -13.99 -2.60 -10.86
N THR A 266 -14.43 -2.64 -9.59
CA THR A 266 -15.83 -2.59 -9.19
C THR A 266 -16.09 -1.27 -8.49
N ALA A 267 -16.47 -0.25 -9.25
CA ALA A 267 -16.63 1.09 -8.72
C ALA A 267 -17.64 1.15 -7.57
N LEU A 268 -17.27 1.78 -6.47
CA LEU A 268 -18.15 2.07 -5.35
C LEU A 268 -18.51 3.55 -5.35
N SER A 269 -19.63 3.87 -4.68
CA SER A 269 -20.15 5.23 -4.67
C SER A 269 -20.89 5.52 -3.38
N SER A 270 -20.93 6.81 -3.04
CA SER A 270 -21.76 7.36 -1.98
C SER A 270 -22.46 8.62 -2.46
N ASP A 271 -23.52 9.00 -1.74
CA ASP A 271 -24.34 10.15 -2.07
C ASP A 271 -24.39 11.13 -0.88
N THR A 272 -24.49 12.43 -1.17
CA THR A 272 -24.80 13.49 -0.20
C THR A 272 -25.87 14.42 -0.78
N ILE A 273 -26.51 15.24 0.08
CA ILE A 273 -27.51 16.22 -0.34
C ILE A 273 -26.91 17.63 -0.23
N VAL A 274 -27.11 18.45 -1.26
CA VAL A 274 -26.82 19.89 -1.24
C VAL A 274 -28.14 20.64 -1.40
N LEU A 275 -28.58 21.30 -0.34
CA LEU A 275 -29.74 22.17 -0.34
C LEU A 275 -29.31 23.58 -0.75
N ILE A 276 -29.76 24.03 -1.92
CA ILE A 276 -29.48 25.36 -2.45
C ILE A 276 -30.72 26.22 -2.27
N HIS A 277 -30.58 27.33 -1.56
CA HIS A 277 -31.59 28.38 -1.49
C HIS A 277 -31.29 29.48 -2.49
N VAL A 278 -32.30 29.87 -3.26
CA VAL A 278 -32.18 31.00 -4.20
C VAL A 278 -32.65 32.26 -3.48
N SER A 279 -31.75 33.23 -3.31
CA SER A 279 -32.09 34.52 -2.71
C SER A 279 -32.73 35.45 -3.72
N ASP A 280 -33.75 36.17 -3.25
CA ASP A 280 -34.60 37.08 -4.02
C ASP A 280 -33.89 38.40 -4.34
N VAL A 281 -34.09 38.86 -5.57
CA VAL A 281 -33.71 40.16 -6.11
C VAL A 281 -35.00 40.86 -6.55
N ASN A 282 -35.08 42.17 -6.35
CA ASN A 282 -36.24 42.92 -6.83
C ASN A 282 -36.16 43.10 -8.35
N ASP A 283 -36.68 42.14 -9.10
CA ASP A 283 -36.71 42.14 -10.56
C ASP A 283 -38.14 42.10 -11.13
N ASN A 284 -39.16 41.86 -10.30
CA ASN A 284 -40.56 41.92 -10.71
C ASN A 284 -41.19 43.27 -10.34
N PRO A 285 -41.55 44.12 -11.32
CA PRO A 285 -42.26 45.35 -11.00
C PRO A 285 -43.68 45.03 -10.52
N PRO A 286 -44.21 45.82 -9.56
CA PRO A 286 -45.58 45.63 -9.12
C PRO A 286 -46.59 45.83 -10.25
N ARG A 287 -47.60 44.96 -10.27
CA ARG A 287 -48.63 44.95 -11.32
C ARG A 287 -49.99 45.30 -10.75
N PHE A 288 -50.69 46.19 -11.45
CA PHE A 288 -52.10 46.45 -11.18
C PHE A 288 -52.96 45.26 -11.59
N PHE A 289 -54.00 44.97 -10.80
CA PHE A 289 -54.96 43.92 -11.12
C PHE A 289 -55.78 44.22 -12.39
N GLN A 290 -56.02 45.50 -12.69
CA GLN A 290 -56.72 45.96 -13.88
C GLN A 290 -55.86 46.91 -14.71
N LEU A 291 -55.96 46.84 -16.03
CA LEU A 291 -55.28 47.76 -16.95
C LEU A 291 -55.86 49.18 -16.89
N ASN A 292 -57.18 49.30 -16.67
CA ASN A 292 -57.87 50.58 -16.56
C ASN A 292 -58.84 50.53 -15.38
N TYR A 293 -58.73 51.51 -14.49
CA TYR A 293 -59.70 51.72 -13.42
C TYR A 293 -60.62 52.89 -13.78
N SER A 294 -61.92 52.71 -13.59
CA SER A 294 -62.90 53.79 -13.67
C SER A 294 -63.73 53.83 -12.39
N ALA A 295 -63.86 55.01 -11.82
CA ALA A 295 -64.66 55.25 -10.62
C ALA A 295 -65.50 56.51 -10.81
N ALA A 296 -66.68 56.54 -10.22
CA ALA A 296 -67.57 57.70 -10.23
C ALA A 296 -67.77 58.17 -8.78
N VAL A 297 -67.71 59.48 -8.57
CA VAL A 297 -67.97 60.12 -7.28
C VAL A 297 -69.04 61.18 -7.47
N GLN A 298 -69.97 61.27 -6.52
CA GLN A 298 -71.07 62.22 -6.60
C GLN A 298 -70.60 63.63 -6.23
N GLU A 299 -71.10 64.65 -6.92
CA GLU A 299 -70.90 66.04 -6.51
C GLU A 299 -71.43 66.26 -5.09
N ASN A 300 -70.67 66.98 -4.26
CA ASN A 300 -70.91 67.19 -2.81
C ASN A 300 -70.63 65.99 -1.88
N SER A 301 -69.94 64.94 -2.35
CA SER A 301 -69.44 63.88 -1.46
C SER A 301 -68.56 64.47 -0.35
N PRO A 302 -68.72 64.05 0.92
CA PRO A 302 -67.96 64.60 2.02
C PRO A 302 -66.46 64.31 1.86
N VAL A 303 -65.63 65.23 2.37
CA VAL A 303 -64.17 65.05 2.39
C VAL A 303 -63.83 63.76 3.15
N GLY A 304 -63.00 62.91 2.53
CA GLY A 304 -62.64 61.59 3.05
C GLY A 304 -63.46 60.43 2.46
N THR A 305 -64.36 60.68 1.50
CA THR A 305 -65.04 59.59 0.76
C THR A 305 -64.02 58.77 -0.02
N SER A 306 -63.96 57.46 0.24
CA SER A 306 -63.13 56.54 -0.54
C SER A 306 -63.70 56.36 -1.94
N VAL A 307 -62.89 56.61 -2.96
CA VAL A 307 -63.31 56.59 -4.37
C VAL A 307 -62.88 55.29 -5.06
N LEU A 308 -61.67 54.83 -4.78
CA LEU A 308 -61.07 53.66 -5.39
C LEU A 308 -59.96 53.14 -4.47
N GLU A 309 -59.89 51.84 -4.31
CA GLU A 309 -58.76 51.15 -3.70
C GLU A 309 -57.98 50.43 -4.80
N LEU A 310 -56.69 50.72 -4.94
CA LEU A 310 -55.82 50.09 -5.92
C LEU A 310 -55.22 48.83 -5.32
N ILE A 311 -55.50 47.69 -5.95
CA ILE A 311 -54.90 46.40 -5.58
C ILE A 311 -53.75 46.13 -6.55
N MET A 312 -52.56 45.91 -5.98
CA MET A 312 -51.34 45.57 -6.71
C MET A 312 -50.80 44.24 -6.21
N SER A 313 -50.16 43.50 -7.10
CA SER A 313 -49.41 42.29 -6.77
C SER A 313 -47.96 42.44 -7.24
N ASP A 314 -47.04 42.00 -6.40
CA ASP A 314 -45.62 41.90 -6.69
C ASP A 314 -45.22 40.44 -6.46
N SER A 315 -44.41 39.86 -7.34
CA SER A 315 -44.00 38.46 -7.25
C SER A 315 -42.78 38.26 -6.36
N ASP A 316 -42.02 39.33 -6.10
CA ASP A 316 -40.82 39.30 -5.26
C ASP A 316 -41.15 38.99 -3.79
N ALA A 317 -40.12 38.62 -3.01
CA ALA A 317 -40.26 38.30 -1.59
C ALA A 317 -40.83 39.49 -0.78
N PRO A 318 -41.53 39.26 0.34
CA PRO A 318 -42.09 40.33 1.16
C PRO A 318 -41.06 41.33 1.73
N GLU A 319 -39.79 40.93 1.87
CA GLU A 319 -38.69 41.81 2.30
C GLU A 319 -38.29 42.82 1.21
N ASN A 320 -38.44 42.44 -0.06
CA ASN A 320 -38.24 43.27 -1.24
C ASN A 320 -39.56 43.85 -1.80
N GLY A 321 -40.69 43.40 -1.26
CA GLY A 321 -42.03 43.84 -1.57
C GLY A 321 -42.37 45.23 -0.98
N PRO A 322 -43.20 46.03 -1.66
CA PRO A 322 -43.33 47.45 -1.37
C PRO A 322 -44.14 47.82 -0.11
N ARG A 323 -43.61 48.79 0.66
CA ARG A 323 -44.41 49.66 1.54
C ARG A 323 -44.89 50.87 0.75
N TYR A 324 -46.02 50.79 0.05
CA TYR A 324 -46.51 51.97 -0.65
C TYR A 324 -46.98 53.07 0.31
N LYS A 325 -46.52 54.30 0.06
CA LYS A 325 -47.18 55.53 0.51
C LYS A 325 -47.49 56.36 -0.73
N PHE A 326 -48.78 56.57 -0.99
CA PHE A 326 -49.21 57.61 -1.93
C PHE A 326 -49.11 58.96 -1.20
N GLN A 327 -48.39 59.90 -1.78
CA GLN A 327 -48.24 61.29 -1.29
C GLN A 327 -49.33 62.19 -1.86
#